data_AF-A0A6N8IK49-F1
#
_entry.id   AF-A0A6N8IK49-F1
#
_cell.length_a   1.000
_cell.length_b   1.000
_cell.length_c   1.000
_cell.angle_alpha   90.00
_cell.angle_beta   90.00
_cell.angle_gamma   90.00
#
_symmetry.space_group_name_H-M   'P 1'
#
loop_
_entity.id
_entity.type
_entity.pdbx_description
1 polymer ?
#
loop_
_entity_poly.entity_id
_entity_poly.type
_entity_poly.pdbx_seq_one_letter_code
_entity_poly.pdbx_strand_id
1 'polypeptide(L)'
;MSKKSTKTADFHIRMTPEERANIDEVAEKCGLTRSQLIRLLAQLPTGEIRGSNVRLVFVDRKEVTRIHREMRRFGTNLNQATHSLNSISYYLRNGKLRYEYLDAALPEIREKLDAVNLRQRELCEEMSRLETAMFAS
;
A
#
# COMPACT_ATOMS: atom_id res chain seq x y z
N MET A 1 -23.91 -27.33 27.53
CA MET A 1 -22.71 -26.65 28.09
C MET A 1 -22.63 -25.25 27.48
N SER A 2 -22.77 -24.20 28.29
CA SER A 2 -22.77 -22.81 27.80
C SER A 2 -21.35 -22.39 27.39
N LYS A 3 -21.16 -21.89 26.16
CA LYS A 3 -19.87 -21.35 25.69
C LYS A 3 -19.52 -20.12 26.52
N LYS A 4 -18.55 -20.24 27.44
CA LYS A 4 -17.99 -19.08 28.14
C LYS A 4 -17.42 -18.10 27.11
N SER A 5 -17.88 -16.85 27.15
CA SER A 5 -17.33 -15.75 26.36
C SER A 5 -15.84 -15.59 26.69
N THR A 6 -14.99 -15.52 25.66
CA THR A 6 -13.55 -15.24 25.79
C THR A 6 -13.24 -13.79 26.17
N LYS A 7 -14.26 -12.92 26.23
CA LYS A 7 -14.13 -11.52 26.64
C LYS A 7 -14.66 -11.37 28.06
N THR A 8 -13.78 -11.04 29.00
CA THR A 8 -14.02 -11.07 30.44
C THR A 8 -13.91 -9.72 31.15
N ALA A 9 -13.44 -8.68 30.45
CA ALA A 9 -13.27 -7.34 31.00
C ALA A 9 -14.22 -6.35 30.33
N ASP A 10 -14.82 -5.48 31.14
CA ASP A 10 -15.71 -4.41 30.70
C ASP A 10 -14.99 -3.06 30.65
N PHE A 11 -15.35 -2.23 29.68
CA PHE A 11 -14.79 -0.90 29.47
C PHE A 11 -15.93 0.11 29.33
N HIS A 12 -16.07 1.00 30.30
CA HIS A 12 -17.13 2.02 30.34
C HIS A 12 -16.53 3.39 30.08
N ILE A 13 -17.09 4.11 29.11
CA ILE A 13 -16.65 5.45 28.71
C ILE A 13 -17.84 6.39 28.81
N ARG A 14 -17.66 7.55 29.45
CA ARG A 14 -18.62 8.65 29.39
C ARG A 14 -18.27 9.52 28.20
N MET A 15 -19.27 9.86 27.39
CA MET A 15 -19.09 10.62 26.15
C MET A 15 -20.19 11.65 26.01
N THR A 16 -19.90 12.76 25.35
CA THR A 16 -20.94 13.70 24.93
C THR A 16 -21.78 13.08 23.79
N PRO A 17 -22.98 13.62 23.52
CA PRO A 17 -23.79 13.18 22.38
C PRO A 17 -23.03 13.28 21.05
N GLU A 18 -22.25 14.33 20.85
CA GLU A 18 -21.47 14.58 19.63
C GLU A 18 -20.34 13.56 19.46
N GLU A 19 -19.59 13.28 20.54
CA GLU A 19 -18.53 12.27 20.53
C GLU A 19 -19.08 10.88 20.18
N ARG A 20 -20.25 10.55 20.75
CA ARG A 20 -20.93 9.29 20.47
C ARG A 20 -21.40 9.21 19.01
N ALA A 21 -22.00 10.28 18.48
CA ALA A 21 -22.46 10.34 17.10
C ALA A 21 -21.29 10.18 16.11
N ASN A 22 -20.15 10.82 16.38
CA ASN A 22 -18.95 10.70 15.57
C ASN A 22 -18.41 9.25 15.55
N ILE A 23 -18.39 8.57 16.70
CA ILE A 23 -17.99 7.15 16.75
C ILE A 23 -18.95 6.26 15.97
N ASP A 24 -20.25 6.52 16.07
CA ASP A 24 -21.27 5.78 15.32
C ASP A 24 -21.08 5.96 13.81
N GLU A 25 -20.83 7.19 13.34
CA GLU A 25 -20.59 7.51 11.93
C GLU A 25 -19.29 6.86 11.40
N VAL A 26 -18.20 6.93 12.16
CA VAL A 26 -16.92 6.28 11.79
C VAL A 26 -17.11 4.76 11.72
N ALA A 27 -17.78 4.17 12.69
CA ALA A 27 -18.04 2.74 12.70
C ALA A 27 -18.88 2.31 11.47
N GLU A 28 -19.91 3.07 11.14
CA GLU A 28 -20.76 2.83 9.96
C GLU A 28 -19.97 2.93 8.65
N LYS A 29 -19.19 4.01 8.45
CA LYS A 29 -18.35 4.20 7.26
C LYS A 29 -17.31 3.09 7.10
N CYS A 30 -16.83 2.52 8.21
CA CYS A 30 -15.90 1.40 8.20
C CYS A 30 -16.58 0.01 8.14
N GLY A 31 -17.92 -0.07 8.15
CA GLY A 31 -18.66 -1.34 8.17
C GLY A 31 -18.47 -2.14 9.47
N LEU A 32 -18.23 -1.45 10.59
CA LEU A 32 -17.95 -2.02 11.90
C LEU A 32 -19.06 -1.68 12.91
N THR A 33 -19.20 -2.52 13.93
CA THR A 33 -19.89 -2.11 15.16
C THR A 33 -18.98 -1.23 16.01
N ARG A 34 -19.55 -0.34 16.82
CA ARG A 34 -18.81 0.44 17.84
C ARG A 34 -17.81 -0.41 18.64
N SER A 35 -18.27 -1.56 19.14
CA SER A 35 -17.45 -2.46 19.94
C SER A 35 -16.31 -3.10 19.14
N GLN A 36 -16.43 -3.24 17.82
CA GLN A 36 -15.32 -3.65 16.96
C GLN A 36 -14.33 -2.50 16.76
N LEU A 37 -14.81 -1.29 16.50
CA LEU A 37 -13.97 -0.09 16.37
C LEU A 37 -13.12 0.15 17.64
N ILE A 38 -13.75 0.15 18.82
CA ILE A 38 -13.04 0.31 20.10
C ILE A 38 -12.03 -0.82 20.33
N ARG A 39 -12.36 -2.07 19.96
CA ARG A 39 -11.41 -3.19 20.08
C ARG A 39 -10.22 -3.09 19.13
N LEU A 40 -10.42 -2.54 17.93
CA LEU A 40 -9.32 -2.28 17.00
C LEU A 40 -8.38 -1.21 17.57
N LEU A 41 -8.94 -0.13 18.13
CA LEU A 41 -8.15 0.89 18.83
C LEU A 41 -7.40 0.33 20.05
N ALA A 42 -8.00 -0.62 20.78
CA ALA A 42 -7.33 -1.27 21.90
C ALA A 42 -6.19 -2.23 21.49
N GLN A 43 -6.10 -2.61 20.21
CA GLN A 43 -5.04 -3.49 19.68
C GLN A 43 -3.82 -2.72 19.16
N LEU A 44 -3.82 -1.39 19.25
CA LEU A 44 -2.72 -0.58 18.77
C LEU A 44 -1.41 -0.90 19.51
N PRO A 45 -0.28 -0.97 18.79
CA PRO A 45 1.02 -1.28 19.39
C PRO A 45 1.48 -0.10 20.25
N THR A 46 1.22 -0.16 21.55
CA THR A 46 1.54 0.92 22.49
C THR A 46 3.02 1.31 22.53
N GLY A 47 3.93 0.38 22.17
CA GLY A 47 5.37 0.64 22.07
C GLY A 47 5.78 1.52 20.87
N GLU A 48 4.90 1.70 19.88
CA GLU A 48 5.17 2.52 18.68
C GLU A 48 4.53 3.92 18.78
N ILE A 49 3.65 4.13 19.76
CA ILE A 49 2.98 5.42 20.00
C ILE A 49 3.98 6.38 20.65
N ARG A 50 4.62 7.23 19.84
CA ARG A 50 5.54 8.29 20.32
C ARG A 50 4.83 9.65 20.32
N GLY A 51 4.45 10.12 21.51
CA GLY A 51 3.87 11.45 21.71
C GLY A 51 2.34 11.48 21.91
N SER A 52 1.81 12.64 22.26
CA SER A 52 0.40 12.84 22.66
C SER A 52 -0.60 12.99 21.50
N ASN A 53 -0.13 13.09 20.25
CA ASN A 53 -0.96 13.35 19.07
C ASN A 53 -0.65 12.37 17.92
N VAL A 54 -0.78 11.07 18.18
CA VAL A 54 -0.56 10.05 17.14
C VAL A 54 -1.79 9.99 16.22
N ARG A 55 -1.61 10.44 14.98
CA ARG A 55 -2.57 10.22 13.90
C ARG A 55 -2.53 8.76 13.48
N LEU A 56 -3.64 8.08 13.66
CA LEU A 56 -3.79 6.67 13.33
C LEU A 56 -4.38 6.53 11.93
N VAL A 57 -3.58 6.00 11.01
CA VAL A 57 -4.05 5.66 9.66
C VAL A 57 -4.41 4.19 9.63
N PHE A 58 -5.69 3.89 9.40
CA PHE A 58 -6.15 2.53 9.14
C PHE A 58 -5.95 2.20 7.66
N VAL A 59 -5.05 1.26 7.37
CA VAL A 59 -4.81 0.80 6.00
C VAL A 59 -5.46 -0.57 5.80
N ASP A 60 -6.33 -0.71 4.80
CA ASP A 60 -6.92 -2.00 4.44
C ASP A 60 -5.79 -2.96 4.01
N ARG A 61 -5.71 -4.12 4.69
CA ARG A 61 -4.75 -5.18 4.39
C ARG A 61 -4.82 -5.62 2.92
N LYS A 62 -6.00 -5.57 2.28
CA LYS A 62 -6.15 -5.87 0.85
C LYS A 62 -5.40 -4.87 -0.02
N GLU A 63 -5.52 -3.59 0.28
CA GLU A 63 -4.82 -2.52 -0.45
C GLU A 63 -3.31 -2.58 -0.22
N VAL A 64 -2.84 -2.81 1.02
CA VAL A 64 -1.40 -3.03 1.29
C VAL A 64 -0.87 -4.22 0.48
N THR A 65 -1.64 -5.31 0.42
CA THR A 65 -1.26 -6.51 -0.33
C THR A 65 -1.23 -6.23 -1.84
N ARG A 66 -2.16 -5.41 -2.35
CA ARG A 66 -2.19 -4.97 -3.75
C ARG A 66 -0.95 -4.14 -4.09
N ILE A 67 -0.63 -3.12 -3.29
CA ILE A 67 0.57 -2.30 -3.43
C ILE A 67 1.83 -3.18 -3.43
N HIS A 68 1.93 -4.12 -2.50
CA HIS A 68 3.06 -5.05 -2.44
C HIS A 68 3.19 -5.92 -3.71
N ARG A 69 2.07 -6.40 -4.28
CA ARG A 69 2.08 -7.16 -5.53
C ARG A 69 2.50 -6.31 -6.71
N GLU A 70 2.01 -5.08 -6.80
CA GLU A 70 2.39 -4.13 -7.84
C GLU A 70 3.88 -3.80 -7.77
N MET A 71 4.42 -3.56 -6.58
CA MET A 71 5.85 -3.30 -6.36
C MET A 71 6.73 -4.50 -6.78
N ARG A 72 6.29 -5.74 -6.49
CA ARG A 72 6.97 -6.95 -6.99
C ARG A 72 6.95 -7.01 -8.52
N ARG A 73 5.83 -6.67 -9.15
CA ARG A 73 5.68 -6.67 -10.61
C ARG A 73 6.59 -5.63 -11.26
N PHE A 74 6.76 -4.44 -10.64
CA PHE A 74 7.75 -3.47 -11.10
C PHE A 74 9.18 -4.02 -11.04
N GLY A 75 9.55 -4.66 -9.94
CA GLY A 75 10.87 -5.30 -9.82
C GLY A 75 11.13 -6.34 -10.92
N THR A 76 10.14 -7.20 -11.20
CA THR A 76 10.24 -8.18 -12.29
C THR A 76 10.37 -7.52 -13.67
N ASN A 77 9.58 -6.47 -13.94
CA ASN A 77 9.63 -5.76 -15.22
C ASN A 77 10.97 -5.04 -15.43
N LEU A 78 11.49 -4.38 -14.39
CA LEU A 78 12.81 -3.75 -14.43
C LEU A 78 13.90 -4.79 -14.70
N ASN A 79 13.86 -5.93 -14.02
CA ASN A 79 14.83 -7.00 -14.22
C ASN A 79 14.77 -7.57 -15.65
N GLN A 80 13.58 -7.69 -16.23
CA GLN A 80 13.42 -8.08 -17.65
C GLN A 80 14.04 -7.07 -18.60
N ALA A 81 13.78 -5.77 -18.38
CA ALA A 81 14.37 -4.71 -19.20
C ALA A 81 15.91 -4.74 -19.12
N THR A 82 16.48 -4.88 -17.92
CA THR A 82 17.92 -5.02 -17.72
C THR A 82 18.48 -6.27 -18.41
N HIS A 83 17.78 -7.42 -18.34
CA HIS A 83 18.20 -8.63 -19.04
C HIS A 83 18.19 -8.47 -20.56
N SER A 84 17.18 -7.81 -21.13
CA SER A 84 17.13 -7.51 -22.56
C SER A 84 18.26 -6.58 -22.98
N LEU A 85 18.55 -5.55 -22.19
CA LEU A 85 19.67 -4.63 -22.42
C LEU A 85 21.02 -5.34 -22.33
N ASN A 86 21.21 -6.22 -21.34
CA ASN A 86 22.43 -7.02 -21.21
C ASN A 86 22.62 -7.96 -22.41
N SER A 87 21.54 -8.55 -22.91
CA SER A 87 21.57 -9.41 -24.11
C SER A 87 21.97 -8.60 -25.35
N ILE A 88 21.40 -7.41 -25.53
CA ILE A 88 21.79 -6.50 -26.62
C ILE A 88 23.27 -6.12 -26.50
N SER A 89 23.73 -5.77 -25.31
CA SER A 89 25.15 -5.43 -25.06
C SER A 89 26.09 -6.59 -25.38
N TYR A 90 25.70 -7.82 -25.01
CA TYR A 90 26.46 -9.04 -25.33
C TYR A 90 26.57 -9.26 -26.84
N TYR A 91 25.47 -9.14 -27.60
CA TYR A 91 25.51 -9.31 -29.05
C TYR A 91 26.27 -8.18 -29.76
N LEU A 92 26.19 -6.95 -29.25
CA LEU A 92 26.94 -5.80 -29.76
C LEU A 92 28.45 -5.99 -29.58
N ARG A 93 28.90 -6.40 -28.40
CA ARG A 93 30.33 -6.66 -28.09
C ARG A 93 30.92 -7.80 -28.91
N ASN A 94 30.12 -8.80 -29.25
CA ASN A 94 30.57 -9.97 -30.01
C ASN A 94 30.43 -9.81 -31.52
N GLY A 95 30.07 -8.62 -32.03
CA GLY A 95 29.90 -8.35 -33.46
C GLY A 95 28.78 -9.16 -34.12
N LYS A 96 27.85 -9.71 -33.32
CA LYS A 96 26.76 -10.59 -33.78
C LYS A 96 25.40 -9.88 -33.84
N LEU A 97 25.37 -8.58 -33.52
CA LEU A 97 24.14 -7.80 -33.52
C LEU A 97 23.72 -7.47 -34.94
N ARG A 98 22.61 -8.05 -35.39
CA ARG A 98 21.95 -7.61 -36.63
C ARG A 98 20.99 -6.48 -36.31
N TYR A 99 20.99 -5.46 -37.17
CA TYR A 99 20.17 -4.26 -37.02
C TYR A 99 18.66 -4.59 -36.88
N GLU A 100 18.21 -5.67 -37.53
CA GLU A 100 16.83 -6.17 -37.45
C GLU A 100 16.39 -6.55 -36.02
N TYR A 101 17.32 -7.02 -35.16
CA TYR A 101 17.00 -7.37 -33.78
C TYR A 101 16.90 -6.16 -32.86
N LEU A 102 17.61 -5.06 -33.17
CA LEU A 102 17.49 -3.79 -32.46
C LEU A 102 16.16 -3.10 -32.78
N ASP A 103 15.76 -3.14 -34.06
CA ASP A 103 14.57 -2.46 -34.55
C ASP A 103 13.28 -3.03 -33.95
N ALA A 104 13.26 -4.34 -33.64
CA ALA A 104 12.15 -4.98 -32.94
C ALA A 104 12.20 -4.81 -31.42
N ALA A 105 13.39 -4.90 -30.81
CA ALA A 105 13.53 -4.93 -29.35
C ALA A 105 13.46 -3.55 -28.69
N LEU A 106 13.99 -2.50 -29.34
CA LEU A 106 14.02 -1.15 -28.76
C LEU A 106 12.63 -0.55 -28.55
N PRO A 107 11.67 -0.67 -29.49
CA PRO A 107 10.31 -0.19 -29.28
C PRO A 107 9.61 -0.91 -28.13
N GLU A 108 9.75 -2.24 -28.02
CA GLU A 108 9.12 -3.03 -26.95
C GLU A 108 9.69 -2.68 -25.57
N ILE A 109 11.01 -2.46 -25.49
CA ILE A 109 11.67 -2.00 -24.25
C ILE A 109 11.17 -0.60 -23.87
N ARG A 110 11.06 0.31 -24.86
CA ARG A 110 10.60 1.68 -24.65
C ARG A 110 9.16 1.72 -24.15
N GLU A 111 8.27 0.97 -24.79
CA GLU A 111 6.86 0.86 -24.39
C GLU A 111 6.71 0.33 -22.95
N LYS A 112 7.44 -0.74 -22.62
CA LYS A 112 7.42 -1.30 -21.26
C LYS A 112 7.98 -0.32 -20.23
N LEU A 113 9.03 0.43 -20.57
CA LEU A 113 9.63 1.43 -19.70
C LEU A 113 8.67 2.61 -19.47
N ASP A 114 8.01 3.10 -20.53
CA ASP A 114 7.02 4.17 -20.44
C ASP A 114 5.82 3.73 -19.58
N ALA A 115 5.34 2.50 -19.74
CA ALA A 115 4.27 1.94 -18.91
C ALA A 115 4.66 1.80 -17.43
N VAL A 116 5.91 1.44 -17.13
CA VAL A 116 6.43 1.41 -15.75
C VAL A 116 6.53 2.82 -15.17
N ASN A 117 7.07 3.77 -15.92
CA ASN A 117 7.24 5.16 -15.49
C ASN A 117 5.90 5.87 -15.24
N LEU A 118 4.85 5.55 -16.02
CA LEU A 118 3.51 6.07 -15.80
C LEU A 118 2.94 5.55 -14.49
N ARG A 119 2.93 4.23 -14.29
CA ARG A 119 2.40 3.63 -13.06
C ARG A 119 3.18 4.00 -11.82
N GLN A 120 4.50 4.15 -11.92
CA GLN A 120 5.33 4.64 -10.81
C GLN A 120 4.90 6.05 -10.40
N ARG A 121 4.61 6.94 -11.36
CA ARG A 121 4.11 8.29 -11.06
C ARG A 121 2.76 8.24 -10.36
N GLU A 122 1.81 7.45 -10.86
CA GLU A 122 0.50 7.26 -10.24
C GLU A 122 0.64 6.76 -8.78
N LEU A 123 1.50 5.79 -8.54
CA LEU A 123 1.72 5.22 -7.21
C LEU A 123 2.42 6.21 -6.27
N CYS A 124 3.38 6.99 -6.77
CA CYS A 124 4.01 8.08 -6.00
C CYS A 124 3.03 9.19 -5.63
N GLU A 125 2.09 9.52 -6.52
CA GLU A 125 1.02 10.48 -6.24
C GLU A 125 0.06 9.96 -5.17
N GLU A 126 -0.37 8.69 -5.25
CA GLU A 126 -1.21 8.07 -4.22
C GLU A 126 -0.50 8.02 -2.87
N MET A 127 0.78 7.64 -2.83
CA MET A 127 1.55 7.66 -1.59
C MET A 127 1.71 9.07 -1.03
N SER A 128 1.97 10.08 -1.87
CA SER A 128 2.05 11.48 -1.42
C SER A 128 0.72 11.99 -0.86
N ARG A 129 -0.42 11.55 -1.42
CA ARG A 129 -1.76 11.87 -0.87
C ARG A 129 -1.96 11.23 0.49
N LEU A 130 -1.56 9.97 0.67
CA LEU A 130 -1.63 9.28 1.97
C LEU A 130 -0.73 9.94 3.00
N GLU A 131 0.49 10.31 2.61
CA GLU A 131 1.45 11.01 3.46
C GLU A 131 0.92 12.40 3.87
N THR A 132 0.36 13.16 2.94
CA THR A 132 -0.28 14.45 3.23
C THR A 132 -1.47 14.28 4.18
N ALA A 133 -2.34 13.29 3.96
CA ALA A 133 -3.44 13.01 4.88
C ALA A 133 -2.95 12.61 6.29
N MET A 134 -1.80 11.93 6.36
CA MET A 134 -1.15 11.53 7.62
C MET A 134 -0.54 12.72 8.37
N PHE A 135 -0.08 13.78 7.69
CA PHE A 135 0.66 14.90 8.30
C PHE A 135 0.01 16.30 8.21
N ALA A 136 -1.07 16.50 7.45
CA ALA A 136 -1.73 17.80 7.30
C ALA A 136 -2.46 18.22 8.58
N SER A 137 -1.80 19.04 9.41
CA SER A 137 -2.26 19.56 10.72
C SER A 137 -3.66 20.17 10.67
#